data_AF-A0AAV4HPI3-F1
#
_entry.id   AF-A0AAV4HPI3-F1
#
_cell.length_a   1.000
_cell.length_b   1.000
_cell.length_c   1.000
_cell.angle_alpha   90.00
_cell.angle_beta   90.00
_cell.angle_gamma   90.00
#
_symmetry.space_group_name_H-M   'P 1'
#
loop_
_entity.id
_entity.type
_entity.pdbx_description
1 polymer ?
#
loop_
_entity_poly.entity_id
_entity_poly.type
_entity_poly.pdbx_seq_one_letter_code
_entity_poly.pdbx_strand_id
1 'polypeptide(L)'
;MFLQDPIFAVKVWCGPVYPYTYRLYGPGKWDGAREAILTAMDRVKAPFQTRCLRVENNKEKNFLECFVQGFMTLVSGFLFALMVLVFVGVQ
;
A
#
# COMPACT_ATOMS: atom_id res chain seq x y z
N MET A 1 -3.47 -3.94 -21.91
CA MET A 1 -2.70 -3.67 -20.67
C MET A 1 -3.33 -2.65 -19.74
N PHE A 2 -3.81 -1.46 -20.16
CA PHE A 2 -4.27 -0.44 -19.18
C PHE A 2 -5.48 -0.86 -18.32
N LEU A 3 -6.43 -1.61 -18.89
CA LEU A 3 -7.59 -2.15 -18.16
C LEU A 3 -7.31 -3.49 -17.48
N GLN A 4 -6.29 -4.22 -17.93
CA GLN A 4 -5.92 -5.53 -17.39
C GLN A 4 -5.00 -5.38 -16.17
N ASP A 5 -4.13 -4.37 -16.18
CA ASP A 5 -3.16 -4.09 -15.14
C ASP A 5 -3.22 -2.61 -14.73
N PRO A 6 -4.17 -2.20 -13.86
CA PRO A 6 -4.33 -0.81 -13.45
C PRO A 6 -3.09 -0.26 -12.72
N ILE A 7 -2.34 -1.12 -12.03
CA ILE A 7 -1.11 -0.73 -11.34
C ILE A 7 0.00 -0.41 -12.35
N PHE A 8 0.15 -1.26 -13.37
CA PHE A 8 1.14 -1.05 -14.43
C PHE A 8 0.79 0.20 -15.25
N ALA A 9 -0.50 0.39 -15.55
CA ALA A 9 -1.05 1.57 -16.21
C ALA A 9 -0.61 2.87 -15.52
N VAL A 10 -0.87 2.97 -14.21
CA VAL A 10 -0.52 4.15 -13.41
C VAL A 10 1.00 4.34 -13.39
N LYS A 11 1.79 3.27 -13.30
CA LYS A 11 3.26 3.38 -13.28
C LYS A 11 3.85 3.86 -14.60
N VAL A 12 3.27 3.46 -15.74
CA VAL A 12 3.71 3.94 -17.06
C VAL A 12 3.23 5.37 -17.31
N TRP A 13 2.03 5.72 -16.84
CA TRP A 13 1.43 7.03 -17.11
C TRP A 13 1.98 8.13 -16.19
N CYS A 14 2.13 7.84 -14.90
CA CYS A 14 2.63 8.78 -13.89
C CYS A 14 4.12 8.60 -13.59
N GLY A 15 4.79 7.63 -14.22
CA GLY A 15 6.21 7.38 -14.07
C GLY A 15 7.04 7.87 -15.25
N PRO A 16 8.37 7.70 -15.19
CA PRO A 16 9.26 8.04 -16.28
C PRO A 16 9.07 7.09 -17.46
N VAL A 17 9.24 7.61 -18.68
CA VAL A 17 9.15 6.79 -19.91
C VAL A 17 10.42 5.96 -20.05
N TYR A 18 10.29 4.64 -19.91
CA TYR A 18 11.39 3.70 -20.14
C TYR A 18 11.46 3.27 -21.62
N PRO A 19 12.65 2.95 -22.18
CA PRO A 19 12.74 2.44 -23.55
C PRO A 19 12.05 1.09 -23.74
N TYR A 20 11.84 0.33 -22.66
CA TYR A 20 11.11 -0.94 -22.66
C TYR A 20 9.63 -0.79 -23.06
N THR A 21 9.06 0.40 -22.88
CA THR A 21 7.65 0.69 -23.19
C THR A 21 7.36 0.51 -24.68
N TYR A 22 8.34 0.81 -25.55
CA TYR A 22 8.24 0.61 -26.99
C TYR A 22 8.26 -0.87 -27.42
N ARG A 23 8.70 -1.78 -26.54
CA ARG A 23 8.76 -3.23 -26.80
C ARG A 23 7.61 -4.02 -26.15
N LEU A 24 6.59 -3.33 -25.64
CA LEU A 24 5.40 -3.97 -25.08
C LEU A 24 4.47 -4.55 -26.16
N TYR A 25 4.47 -3.95 -27.35
CA TYR A 25 3.59 -4.32 -28.45
C TYR A 25 4.29 -4.16 -29.80
N GLY A 26 3.69 -4.76 -30.84
CA GLY A 26 4.20 -4.67 -32.21
C GLY A 26 5.23 -5.76 -32.56
N PRO A 27 5.77 -5.71 -33.78
CA PRO A 27 6.84 -6.60 -34.20
C PRO A 27 8.10 -6.34 -33.37
N GLY A 28 8.72 -7.39 -32.83
CA GLY A 28 9.85 -7.25 -31.90
C GLY A 28 9.44 -7.01 -30.44
N LYS A 29 8.23 -7.43 -30.05
CA LYS A 29 7.82 -7.48 -28.64
C LYS A 29 8.87 -8.22 -27.81
N TRP A 30 9.10 -7.73 -26.60
CA TRP A 30 9.91 -8.43 -25.62
C TRP A 30 9.03 -8.80 -24.43
N ASP A 31 8.82 -10.10 -24.22
CA ASP A 31 7.90 -10.57 -23.16
C ASP A 31 8.37 -10.12 -21.75
N GLY A 32 9.67 -9.86 -21.56
CA GLY A 32 10.24 -9.32 -20.32
C GLY A 32 10.08 -7.81 -20.13
N ALA A 33 9.52 -7.07 -21.09
CA ALA A 33 9.42 -5.61 -21.02
C ALA A 33 8.58 -5.13 -19.82
N ARG A 34 7.50 -5.85 -19.49
CA ARG A 34 6.62 -5.53 -18.34
C ARG A 34 7.39 -5.61 -17.02
N GLU A 35 8.10 -6.72 -16.82
CA GLU A 35 8.89 -6.94 -15.61
C GLU A 35 10.05 -5.93 -15.52
N ALA A 36 10.72 -5.65 -16.64
CA ALA A 36 11.80 -4.68 -16.70
C ALA A 36 11.37 -3.27 -16.28
N ILE A 37 10.16 -2.83 -16.63
CA ILE A 37 9.61 -1.54 -16.22
C ILE A 37 9.30 -1.51 -14.73
N LEU A 38 8.71 -2.59 -14.20
CA LEU A 38 8.32 -2.66 -12.79
C LEU A 38 9.54 -2.63 -11.86
N THR A 39 10.59 -3.34 -12.24
CA THR A 39 11.85 -3.51 -11.49
C THR A 39 12.91 -2.46 -11.82
N ALA A 40 12.60 -1.48 -12.68
CA ALA A 40 13.59 -0.50 -13.13
C ALA A 40 14.23 0.27 -11.97
N MET A 41 13.42 0.70 -11.00
CA MET A 41 13.92 1.43 -9.83
C MET A 41 14.73 0.54 -8.88
N ASP A 42 14.44 -0.75 -8.81
CA ASP A 42 15.23 -1.68 -8.01
C ASP A 42 16.65 -1.80 -8.57
N ARG A 43 16.79 -1.86 -9.90
CA ARG A 43 18.10 -1.84 -10.57
C ARG A 43 18.85 -0.53 -10.38
N VAL A 44 18.13 0.60 -10.39
CA VAL A 44 18.75 1.90 -10.08
C VAL A 44 19.23 1.93 -8.64
N LYS A 45 18.47 1.36 -7.70
CA LYS A 45 18.78 1.35 -6.27
C LYS A 45 19.91 0.38 -5.90
N ALA A 46 20.00 -0.76 -6.59
CA ALA A 46 20.97 -1.83 -6.34
C ALA A 46 22.43 -1.34 -6.15
N PRO A 47 23.03 -0.52 -7.04
CA PRO A 47 24.41 -0.05 -6.86
C PRO A 47 24.57 0.90 -5.65
N PHE A 48 23.49 1.52 -5.17
CA PHE A 48 23.53 2.39 -3.99
C PHE A 48 23.35 1.62 -2.67
N GLN A 49 22.96 0.35 -2.73
CA GLN A 49 22.72 -0.50 -1.55
C GLN A 49 23.90 -1.44 -1.28
N THR A 50 25.13 -0.92 -1.32
CA THR A 50 26.34 -1.71 -1.02
C THR A 50 26.45 -2.12 0.46
N ARG A 51 25.69 -1.45 1.34
CA ARG A 51 25.60 -1.77 2.77
C ARG A 51 24.21 -2.29 3.11
N CYS A 52 24.14 -3.52 3.64
CA CYS A 52 22.91 -4.08 4.19
C CYS A 52 22.63 -3.46 5.57
N LEU A 53 21.65 -2.57 5.65
CA LEU A 53 21.07 -2.15 6.92
C LEU A 53 19.90 -3.09 7.23
N ARG A 54 19.86 -3.64 8.46
CA ARG A 54 18.67 -4.35 8.96
C ARG A 54 17.57 -3.30 9.13
N VAL A 55 16.77 -3.10 8.09
CA VAL A 55 15.54 -2.33 8.19
C VAL A 55 14.54 -3.27 8.86
N GLU A 56 14.27 -3.04 10.13
CA GLU A 56 13.12 -3.69 10.75
C GLU A 56 11.88 -3.21 9.99
N ASN A 57 11.11 -4.16 9.45
CA ASN A 57 9.83 -3.89 8.85
C ASN A 57 8.89 -3.48 10.00
N ASN A 58 8.97 -2.23 10.42
CA ASN A 58 8.00 -1.65 11.32
C ASN A 58 6.67 -1.77 10.59
N LYS A 59 5.82 -2.70 11.04
CA LYS A 59 4.46 -2.84 10.53
C LYS A 59 3.79 -1.52 10.84
N GLU A 60 3.73 -0.62 9.85
CA GLU A 60 2.95 0.58 9.97
C GLU A 60 1.55 0.13 10.33
N LYS A 61 1.12 0.43 11.56
CA LYS A 61 -0.23 0.12 12.00
C LYS A 61 -1.13 0.90 11.05
N ASN A 62 -1.92 0.19 10.25
CA ASN A 62 -2.81 0.83 9.28
C ASN A 62 -3.61 1.88 10.04
N PHE A 63 -3.62 3.10 9.51
CA PHE A 63 -4.34 4.23 10.11
C PHE A 63 -5.81 3.87 10.43
N LEU A 64 -6.43 3.04 9.58
CA LEU A 64 -7.76 2.49 9.80
C LEU A 64 -7.87 1.60 11.03
N GLU A 65 -6.87 0.77 11.34
CA GLU A 65 -6.88 -0.10 12.53
C GLU A 65 -6.89 0.73 13.82
N CYS A 66 -6.15 1.84 13.84
CA CYS A 66 -6.14 2.76 14.98
C CYS A 66 -7.50 3.48 15.13
N PHE A 67 -8.12 3.86 14.01
CA PHE A 67 -9.42 4.50 13.99
C PHE A 67 -10.55 3.56 14.45
N VAL A 68 -10.55 2.32 13.94
CA VAL A 68 -11.51 1.28 14.35
C VAL A 68 -11.34 0.96 15.83
N GLN A 69 -10.09 0.81 16.30
CA GLN A 69 -9.82 0.57 17.72
C GLN A 69 -10.32 1.72 18.62
N GLY A 70 -10.16 2.97 18.19
CA GLY A 70 -10.68 4.14 18.91
C GLY A 70 -12.21 4.21 18.96
N PHE A 71 -12.89 3.84 17.88
CA PHE A 71 -14.35 3.79 17.86
C PHE A 71 -14.89 2.68 18.80
N MET A 72 -14.25 1.51 18.80
CA MET A 72 -14.65 0.38 19.64
C MET A 72 -14.51 0.68 21.14
N THR A 73 -13.47 1.41 21.56
CA THR A 73 -13.31 1.78 22.97
C THR A 73 -14.31 2.86 23.41
N LEU A 74 -14.64 3.81 22.54
CA LEU A 74 -15.67 4.84 22.83
C LEU A 74 -17.07 4.24 22.99
N VAL A 75 -17.48 3.35 22.09
CA VAL A 75 -18.80 2.70 22.16
C VAL A 75 -18.92 1.86 23.44
N SER A 76 -17.87 1.12 23.80
CA SER A 76 -17.83 0.33 25.04
C SER A 76 -17.99 1.21 26.29
N GLY A 77 -17.24 2.31 26.37
CA GLY A 77 -17.33 3.26 27.49
C GLY A 77 -18.71 3.92 27.61
N PHE A 78 -19.31 4.26 26.47
CA PHE A 78 -20.66 4.84 26.43
C PHE A 78 -21.72 3.84 26.92
N LEU A 79 -21.67 2.59 26.48
CA LEU A 79 -22.58 1.53 26.94
C LEU A 79 -22.46 1.29 28.45
N PHE A 80 -21.23 1.27 28.98
CA PHE A 80 -21.00 1.12 30.41
C PHE A 80 -21.58 2.29 31.23
N ALA A 81 -21.39 3.53 30.76
CA ALA A 81 -21.96 4.71 31.39
C ALA A 81 -23.50 4.69 31.37
N LEU A 82 -24.10 4.29 30.24
CA LEU A 82 -25.55 4.11 30.14
C LEU A 82 -26.06 3.04 31.12
N MET A 83 -25.35 1.92 31.25
CA MET A 83 -25.70 0.88 32.21
C MET A 83 -25.71 1.44 33.64
N VAL A 84 -24.65 2.13 34.06
CA VAL A 84 -24.56 2.72 35.41
C VAL A 84 -25.66 3.75 35.66
N LEU A 85 -25.96 4.60 34.68
CA LEU A 85 -27.04 5.59 34.80
C LEU A 85 -28.42 4.93 34.96
N VAL A 86 -28.69 3.86 34.22
CA VAL A 86 -29.95 3.11 34.37
C VAL A 86 -30.04 2.46 35.75
N PHE A 87 -28.95 1.88 36.26
CA PHE A 87 -28.96 1.27 37.60
C PHE A 87 -29.13 2.28 38.74
N VAL A 88 -28.49 3.45 38.64
CA VAL A 88 -28.60 4.51 39.66
C VAL A 88 -29.95 5.23 39.58
N GLY A 89 -30.51 5.42 38.38
CA GLY A 89 -31.82 6.07 38.21
C GLY A 89 -33.03 5.19 38.52
N VAL A 90 -32.81 3.88 38.75
CA VAL A 90 -33.85 2.92 39.12
C VAL A 90 -33.94 2.68 40.64
N GLN A 91 -32.97 3.17 41.43
CA GLN A 91 -33.03 3.20 42.90
C GLN A 91 -33.62 4.51 43.42
#